data_AF-A0A8X7S3G5-F1
#
_entry.id   AF-A0A8X7S3G5-F1
#
_cell.length_a   1.000
_cell.length_b   1.000
_cell.length_c   1.000
_cell.angle_alpha   90.00
_cell.angle_beta   90.00
_cell.angle_gamma   90.00
#
_symmetry.space_group_name_H-M   'P 1'
#
loop_
_entity.id
_entity.type
_entity.pdbx_description
1 polymer ?
#
loop_
_entity_poly.entity_id
_entity_poly.type
_entity_poly.pdbx_seq_one_letter_code
_entity_poly.pdbx_strand_id
1 'polypeptide(L)'
;MDPSEERKHSKRQKDYINMLSYTCDSEYGIPRRCSCGGRIIDEADGFHYHQPWVIGVQEQIEILTKRLEEAEEVMKFVPSLKNQIETLEAHATGLSRQVDRLTAEVYNLTVQVADLEKLCFE
;
A
#
# COMPACT_ATOMS: atom_id res chain seq x y z
N MET A 1 -16.78 -5.43 53.00
CA MET A 1 -16.49 -5.46 51.55
C MET A 1 -15.12 -4.83 51.34
N ASP A 2 -14.29 -5.39 50.48
CA ASP A 2 -13.00 -4.80 50.10
C ASP A 2 -13.24 -3.65 49.09
N PRO A 3 -12.88 -2.39 49.42
CA PRO A 3 -13.03 -1.25 48.51
C PRO A 3 -12.31 -1.42 47.16
N SER A 4 -11.28 -2.28 47.10
CA SER A 4 -10.57 -2.61 45.86
C SER A 4 -11.44 -3.43 44.92
N GLU A 5 -12.17 -4.41 45.44
CA GLU A 5 -13.05 -5.27 44.66
C GLU A 5 -14.29 -4.52 44.15
N GLU A 6 -14.84 -3.60 44.95
CA GLU A 6 -15.93 -2.72 44.51
C GLU A 6 -15.50 -1.80 43.36
N ARG A 7 -14.28 -1.23 43.43
CA ARG A 7 -13.73 -0.41 42.33
C ARG A 7 -13.51 -1.23 41.06
N LYS A 8 -13.02 -2.47 41.18
CA LYS A 8 -12.86 -3.37 40.02
C LYS A 8 -14.20 -3.73 39.40
N HIS A 9 -15.21 -4.02 40.21
CA HIS A 9 -16.56 -4.32 39.75
C HIS A 9 -17.18 -3.12 39.01
N SER A 10 -17.09 -1.93 39.60
CA SER A 10 -17.58 -0.68 38.99
C SER A 10 -16.87 -0.38 37.66
N LYS A 11 -15.55 -0.58 37.59
CA LYS A 11 -14.77 -0.43 36.36
C LYS A 11 -15.23 -1.41 35.27
N ARG A 12 -15.36 -2.69 35.60
CA ARG A 12 -15.84 -3.72 34.65
C ARG A 12 -17.24 -3.41 34.13
N GLN A 13 -18.13 -2.95 35.00
CA GLN A 13 -19.49 -2.58 34.63
C GLN A 13 -19.50 -1.37 33.68
N LYS A 14 -18.64 -0.37 33.94
CA LYS A 14 -18.46 0.78 33.06
C LYS A 14 -17.88 0.38 31.69
N ASP A 15 -16.88 -0.49 31.67
CA ASP A 15 -16.26 -0.99 30.44
C ASP A 15 -17.26 -1.80 29.59
N TYR A 16 -18.11 -2.61 30.22
CA TYR A 16 -19.19 -3.35 29.55
C TYR A 16 -20.23 -2.43 28.92
N ILE A 17 -20.67 -1.39 29.64
CA ILE A 17 -21.63 -0.40 29.13
C ILE A 17 -21.03 0.39 27.95
N ASN A 18 -19.75 0.73 28.01
CA ASN A 18 -19.05 1.41 26.92
C ASN A 18 -18.97 0.52 25.67
N MET A 19 -18.60 -0.76 25.84
CA MET A 19 -18.53 -1.72 24.73
C MET A 19 -19.89 -1.87 24.02
N LEU A 20 -20.97 -2.02 24.79
CA LEU A 20 -22.32 -2.11 24.23
C LEU A 20 -22.73 -0.85 23.47
N SER A 21 -22.31 0.33 23.94
CA SER A 21 -22.55 1.60 23.25
C SER A 21 -21.81 1.64 21.91
N TYR A 22 -20.55 1.23 21.87
CA TYR A 22 -19.76 1.19 20.62
C TYR A 22 -20.35 0.21 19.59
N THR A 23 -20.86 -0.95 20.02
CA THR A 23 -21.54 -1.89 19.11
C THR A 23 -22.86 -1.32 18.59
N CYS A 24 -23.64 -0.65 19.44
CA CYS A 24 -24.90 -0.04 19.04
C CYS A 24 -24.67 1.13 18.05
N ASP A 25 -23.64 1.95 18.29
CA ASP A 25 -23.29 3.07 17.40
C ASP A 25 -22.78 2.60 16.04
N SER A 26 -22.17 1.39 15.97
CA SER A 26 -21.72 0.79 14.72
C SER A 26 -22.85 0.22 13.86
N GLU A 27 -23.95 -0.22 14.47
CA GLU A 27 -25.08 -0.85 13.77
C GLU A 27 -26.10 0.17 13.22
N TYR A 28 -26.18 1.38 13.79
CA TYR A 28 -27.22 2.37 13.49
C TYR A 28 -26.75 3.65 12.77
N GLY A 29 -25.47 3.78 12.43
CA GLY A 29 -24.90 5.02 11.88
C GLY A 29 -24.77 6.12 12.95
N ILE A 30 -24.37 7.34 12.53
CA ILE A 30 -24.04 8.46 13.44
C ILE A 30 -25.19 8.71 14.45
N PRO A 31 -24.97 8.47 15.76
CA PRO A 31 -26.03 8.53 16.77
C PRO A 31 -26.61 9.95 16.91
N ARG A 32 -27.93 10.14 16.71
CA ARG A 32 -28.57 11.47 16.84
C ARG A 32 -29.15 11.76 18.23
N ARG A 33 -29.06 10.80 19.17
CA ARG A 33 -29.50 10.94 20.57
C ARG A 33 -28.49 10.30 21.52
N CYS A 34 -28.28 10.94 22.67
CA CYS A 34 -27.40 10.45 23.72
C CYS A 34 -28.10 9.33 24.51
N SER A 35 -27.32 8.45 25.15
CA SER A 35 -27.79 7.41 26.07
C SER A 35 -28.59 7.96 27.27
N CYS A 36 -28.47 9.25 27.59
CA CYS A 36 -29.32 9.95 28.57
C CYS A 36 -30.71 10.35 28.01
N GLY A 37 -30.99 10.10 26.74
CA GLY A 37 -32.21 10.52 26.04
C GLY A 37 -32.16 11.93 25.42
N GLY A 38 -31.08 12.69 25.68
CA GLY A 38 -30.85 14.02 25.13
C GLY A 38 -30.59 14.02 23.62
N ARG A 39 -30.84 15.15 22.96
CA ARG A 39 -30.45 15.36 21.55
C ARG A 39 -28.94 15.56 21.50
N ILE A 40 -28.24 14.84 20.62
CA ILE A 40 -26.83 15.16 20.34
C ILE A 40 -26.86 16.41 19.45
N ILE A 41 -26.27 17.50 19.93
CA ILE A 41 -26.20 18.79 19.25
C ILE A 41 -24.76 19.00 18.79
N ASP A 42 -24.59 19.56 17.59
CA ASP A 42 -23.26 19.84 17.02
C ASP A 42 -22.52 20.98 17.76
N GLU A 43 -23.20 21.70 18.65
CA GLU A 43 -22.71 22.96 19.22
C GLU A 43 -22.66 22.92 20.76
N ALA A 44 -21.47 22.59 21.27
CA ALA A 44 -20.81 23.17 22.44
C ALA A 44 -21.60 23.46 23.74
N ASP A 45 -22.63 22.67 24.05
CA ASP A 45 -23.28 22.64 25.37
C ASP A 45 -22.55 21.72 26.37
N GLY A 46 -21.36 21.23 26.03
CA GLY A 46 -20.38 20.69 26.97
C GLY A 46 -20.65 19.26 27.47
N PHE A 47 -21.80 18.66 27.14
CA PHE A 47 -22.19 17.36 27.71
C PHE A 47 -22.57 16.27 26.70
N HIS A 48 -22.83 16.57 25.42
CA HIS A 48 -23.29 15.58 24.44
C HIS A 48 -22.63 15.75 23.06
N TYR A 49 -21.40 15.27 22.91
CA TYR A 49 -20.61 15.44 21.68
C TYR A 49 -20.55 14.19 20.79
N HIS A 50 -20.53 14.40 19.46
CA HIS A 50 -20.09 13.44 18.43
C HIS A 50 -18.56 13.19 18.41
N GLN A 51 -17.83 13.63 19.44
CA GLN A 51 -16.36 13.72 19.46
C GLN A 51 -15.59 12.42 19.16
N PRO A 52 -16.01 11.21 19.60
CA PRO A 52 -15.20 10.01 19.40
C PRO A 52 -14.96 9.66 17.93
N TRP A 53 -15.98 9.83 17.07
CA TRP A 53 -15.85 9.51 15.64
C TRP A 53 -15.07 10.58 14.88
N VAL A 54 -15.33 11.87 15.15
CA VAL A 54 -14.62 12.97 14.49
C VAL A 54 -13.11 12.91 14.78
N ILE A 55 -12.73 12.66 16.03
CA ILE A 55 -11.31 12.49 16.42
C ILE A 55 -10.71 11.28 15.71
N GLY A 56 -11.40 10.13 15.73
CA GLY A 56 -10.92 8.91 15.06
C GLY A 56 -10.75 9.09 13.55
N VAL A 57 -11.66 9.79 12.87
CA VAL A 57 -11.54 10.10 11.44
C VAL A 57 -10.39 11.07 11.18
N GLN A 58 -10.21 12.09 12.01
CA GLN A 58 -9.11 13.04 11.88
C GLN A 58 -7.75 12.35 12.01
N GLU A 59 -7.58 11.47 13.00
CA GLU A 59 -6.36 10.66 13.17
C GLU A 59 -6.10 9.76 11.96
N GLN A 60 -7.13 9.12 11.41
CA GLN A 60 -6.99 8.29 10.21
C GLN A 60 -6.60 9.12 8.97
N ILE A 61 -7.15 10.33 8.81
CA ILE A 61 -6.78 11.25 7.74
C ILE A 61 -5.29 11.59 7.85
N GLU A 62 -4.79 11.95 9.03
CA GLU A 62 -3.38 12.30 9.25
C GLU A 62 -2.44 11.13 8.92
N ILE A 63 -2.79 9.91 9.33
CA ILE A 63 -2.03 8.69 8.99
C ILE A 63 -2.02 8.45 7.47
N LEU A 64 -3.17 8.59 6.82
CA LEU A 64 -3.28 8.39 5.38
C LEU A 64 -2.53 9.46 4.60
N THR A 65 -2.57 10.71 5.04
CA THR A 65 -1.77 11.81 4.47
C THR A 65 -0.29 11.49 4.53
N LYS A 66 0.22 11.05 5.69
CA LYS A 66 1.63 10.67 5.82
C LYS A 66 2.02 9.52 4.88
N ARG A 67 1.17 8.49 4.78
CA ARG A 67 1.41 7.36 3.86
C ARG A 67 1.36 7.79 2.39
N LEU A 68 0.53 8.78 2.06
CA LEU A 68 0.45 9.34 0.72
C LEU A 68 1.73 10.11 0.38
N GLU A 69 2.23 10.94 1.30
CA GLU A 69 3.50 11.65 1.13
C GLU A 69 4.67 10.67 0.90
N GLU A 70 4.76 9.60 1.70
CA GLU A 70 5.76 8.54 1.52
C GLU A 70 5.66 7.87 0.13
N ALA A 71 4.44 7.60 -0.35
CA ALA A 71 4.21 7.03 -1.67
C ALA A 71 4.58 8.01 -2.80
N GLU A 72 4.32 9.31 -2.63
CA GLU A 72 4.71 10.36 -3.57
C GLU A 72 6.23 10.46 -3.72
N GLU A 73 6.99 10.36 -2.63
CA GLU A 73 8.46 10.32 -2.70
C GLU A 73 8.97 9.13 -3.52
N VAL A 74 8.38 7.94 -3.37
CA VAL A 74 8.73 6.76 -4.19
C VAL A 74 8.39 6.99 -5.67
N MET A 75 7.25 7.61 -5.97
CA MET A 75 6.83 7.88 -7.35
C MET A 75 7.80 8.80 -8.10
N LYS A 76 8.53 9.70 -7.42
CA LYS A 76 9.52 10.58 -8.05
C LYS A 76 10.65 9.81 -8.75
N PHE A 77 10.94 8.57 -8.35
CA PHE A 77 12.01 7.76 -8.95
C PHE A 77 11.56 6.97 -10.19
N VAL A 78 10.26 6.83 -10.42
CA VAL A 78 9.70 6.06 -11.56
C VAL A 78 10.20 6.56 -12.92
N PRO A 79 10.29 7.87 -13.22
CA PRO A 79 10.81 8.34 -14.50
C PRO A 79 12.28 7.97 -14.74
N SER A 80 13.11 8.00 -13.69
CA SER A 80 14.51 7.61 -13.79
C SER A 80 14.66 6.12 -14.10
N LEU A 81 13.91 5.27 -13.38
CA LEU A 81 13.88 3.83 -13.62
C LEU A 81 13.38 3.53 -15.04
N LYS A 82 12.36 4.24 -15.52
CA LYS A 82 11.86 4.12 -16.89
C LYS A 82 12.96 4.39 -17.92
N ASN A 83 13.70 5.49 -17.79
CA ASN A 83 14.80 5.82 -18.70
C ASN A 83 15.92 4.77 -18.67
N GLN A 84 16.22 4.20 -17.50
CA GLN A 84 17.19 3.11 -17.37
C GLN A 84 16.73 1.84 -18.09
N ILE A 85 15.45 1.48 -17.95
CA ILE A 85 14.86 0.34 -18.66
C ILE A 85 14.94 0.55 -20.17
N GLU A 86 14.54 1.71 -20.68
CA GLU A 86 14.61 2.03 -22.11
C GLU A 86 16.06 1.92 -22.66
N THR A 87 17.04 2.38 -21.88
CA THR A 87 18.47 2.27 -22.25
C THR A 87 18.94 0.81 -22.29
N LEU A 88 18.55 0.02 -21.29
CA LEU A 88 18.90 -1.41 -21.23
C LEU A 88 18.25 -2.20 -22.36
N GLU A 89 16.99 -1.89 -22.71
CA GLU A 89 16.30 -2.46 -23.86
C GLU A 89 17.02 -2.13 -25.17
N ALA A 90 17.43 -0.87 -25.35
CA ALA A 90 18.22 -0.47 -26.52
C ALA A 90 19.54 -1.27 -26.62
N HIS A 91 20.26 -1.44 -25.51
CA HIS A 91 21.47 -2.24 -25.47
C HIS A 91 21.21 -3.71 -25.80
N ALA A 92 20.17 -4.31 -25.23
CA ALA A 92 19.80 -5.70 -25.51
C ALA A 92 19.47 -5.93 -26.99
N THR A 93 18.71 -5.02 -27.61
CA THR A 93 18.42 -5.11 -29.05
C THR A 93 19.67 -4.89 -29.92
N GLY A 94 20.61 -4.05 -29.48
CA GLY A 94 21.90 -3.86 -30.14
C GLY A 94 22.78 -5.11 -30.10
N LEU A 95 22.87 -5.75 -28.93
CA LEU A 95 23.62 -7.00 -28.76
C LEU A 95 22.99 -8.15 -29.55
N SER A 96 21.66 -8.25 -29.57
CA SER A 96 20.96 -9.27 -30.37
C SER A 96 21.35 -9.19 -31.85
N ARG A 97 21.37 -7.97 -32.43
CA ARG A 97 21.78 -7.78 -33.82
C ARG A 97 23.23 -8.18 -34.09
N GLN A 98 24.12 -7.94 -33.12
CA GLN A 98 25.52 -8.36 -33.24
C GLN A 98 25.64 -9.88 -33.23
N VAL A 99 24.88 -10.56 -32.37
CA VAL A 99 24.81 -12.03 -32.34
C VAL A 99 24.32 -12.55 -33.69
N ASP A 100 23.21 -12.02 -34.22
CA ASP A 100 22.66 -12.47 -35.51
C ASP A 100 23.69 -12.32 -36.65
N ARG A 101 24.40 -11.19 -36.69
CA ARG A 101 25.46 -10.95 -37.67
C ARG A 101 26.60 -11.97 -37.53
N LEU A 102 27.12 -12.15 -36.32
CA LEU A 102 28.23 -13.08 -36.07
C LEU A 102 27.83 -14.52 -36.37
N THR A 103 26.58 -14.90 -36.06
CA THR A 103 26.03 -16.21 -36.41
C THR A 103 26.05 -16.43 -37.93
N ALA A 104 25.66 -15.43 -38.73
CA ALA A 104 25.70 -15.51 -40.19
C ALA A 104 27.15 -15.62 -40.72
N GLU A 105 28.09 -14.85 -40.14
CA GLU A 105 29.51 -14.92 -40.50
C GLU A 105 30.12 -16.29 -40.20
N VAL A 106 29.85 -16.84 -39.01
CA VAL A 106 30.29 -18.19 -38.62
C VAL A 106 29.70 -19.24 -39.55
N TYR A 107 28.42 -19.13 -39.92
CA TYR A 107 27.80 -20.05 -40.88
C TYR A 107 28.50 -20.03 -42.23
N ASN A 108 28.81 -18.84 -42.78
CA ASN A 108 29.51 -18.72 -44.06
C ASN A 108 30.92 -19.32 -44.00
N LEU A 109 31.68 -19.01 -42.93
CA LEU A 109 32.99 -19.62 -42.73
C LEU A 109 32.92 -21.14 -42.60
N THR A 110 31.90 -21.67 -41.92
CA THR A 110 31.67 -23.11 -41.80
C THR A 110 31.48 -23.77 -43.18
N VAL A 111 30.72 -23.14 -44.08
CA VAL A 111 30.53 -23.62 -45.45
C VAL A 111 31.85 -23.59 -46.23
N GLN A 112 32.59 -22.48 -46.15
CA GLN A 112 33.88 -22.35 -46.86
C GLN A 112 34.91 -23.39 -46.41
N VAL A 113 34.98 -23.67 -45.09
CA VAL A 113 35.85 -24.73 -44.56
C VAL A 113 35.43 -26.08 -45.12
N ALA A 114 34.15 -26.41 -45.13
CA ALA A 114 33.66 -27.67 -45.68
C ALA A 114 33.98 -27.83 -47.18
N ASP A 115 33.88 -26.76 -47.97
CA ASP A 115 34.24 -26.78 -49.39
C ASP A 115 35.76 -26.99 -49.58
N LEU A 116 36.59 -26.33 -48.78
CA LEU A 116 38.04 -26.52 -48.79
C LEU A 116 38.45 -27.94 -48.37
N GLU A 117 37.80 -28.49 -47.34
CA GLU A 117 38.05 -29.86 -46.88
C GLU A 117 37.80 -30.88 -48.00
N LYS A 118 36.72 -30.72 -48.78
CA LYS A 118 36.48 -31.57 -49.95
C LYS A 118 37.59 -31.46 -50.99
N LEU A 119 38.02 -30.25 -51.34
CA LEU A 119 39.08 -30.04 -52.33
C LEU A 119 40.45 -30.60 -51.90
N CYS A 120 40.72 -30.67 -50.60
CA CYS A 120 42.00 -31.11 -50.06
C CYS A 120 42.06 -32.59 -49.70
N PHE A 121 40.93 -33.23 -49.39
CA PHE A 121 40.90 -34.57 -48.79
C PHE A 121 39.96 -35.57 -49.48
N GLU A 122 39.12 -35.17 -50.43
CA GLU A 122 38.44 -36.08 -51.38
C GLU A 122 39.27 -36.23 -52.67
#